data_AF-A0A954YW31-F1
#
_entry.id   AF-A0A954YW31-F1
#
_cell.length_a   1.000
_cell.length_b   1.000
_cell.length_c   1.000
_cell.angle_alpha   90.00
_cell.angle_beta   90.00
_cell.angle_gamma   90.00
#
_symmetry.space_group_name_H-M   'P 1'
#
loop_
_entity.id
_entity.type
_entity.pdbx_description
1 polymer ?
#
loop_
_entity_poly.entity_id
_entity_poly.type
_entity_poly.pdbx_seq_one_letter_code
_entity_poly.pdbx_strand_id
1 'polypeptide(L)'
;MAINIANETIVSLTEATKILPKVNGKRPAISTLWRWCRKGLHGVHLDYIRIGRNIATSHEALNRFFVALAEQDEPLADSPREPNRSRPATTARDRERSLADADRVLDRAGI
;
A
#
# COMPACT_ATOMS: atom_id res chain seq x y z
N MET A 1 -15.82 -8.69 -5.42
CA MET A 1 -16.89 -9.21 -6.31
C MET A 1 -16.33 -10.40 -7.09
N ALA A 2 -17.14 -11.34 -7.58
CA ALA A 2 -16.60 -12.46 -8.37
C ALA A 2 -16.35 -12.01 -9.81
N ILE A 3 -15.19 -12.35 -10.38
CA ILE A 3 -14.86 -12.11 -11.80
C ILE A 3 -15.68 -13.06 -12.67
N ASN A 4 -16.29 -12.53 -13.73
CA ASN A 4 -16.97 -13.33 -14.75
C ASN A 4 -16.06 -13.53 -15.99
N ILE A 5 -15.60 -14.77 -16.18
CA ILE A 5 -14.66 -15.14 -17.25
C ILE A 5 -15.24 -14.92 -18.67
N ALA A 6 -16.57 -14.99 -18.85
CA ALA A 6 -17.18 -14.84 -20.17
C ALA A 6 -17.28 -13.37 -20.64
N ASN A 7 -17.29 -12.42 -19.70
CA ASN A 7 -17.60 -11.02 -19.97
C ASN A 7 -16.44 -10.07 -19.64
N GLU A 8 -15.45 -10.52 -18.87
CA GLU A 8 -14.33 -9.69 -18.42
C GLU A 8 -13.02 -10.08 -19.12
N THR A 9 -12.13 -9.11 -19.29
CA THR A 9 -10.83 -9.33 -19.94
C THR A 9 -9.83 -9.86 -18.92
N ILE A 10 -9.64 -11.18 -18.89
CA ILE A 10 -8.74 -11.85 -17.94
C ILE A 10 -7.26 -11.62 -18.30
N VAL A 11 -6.48 -11.23 -17.31
CA VAL A 11 -5.04 -11.01 -17.42
C VAL A 11 -4.30 -11.60 -16.22
N SER A 12 -3.09 -12.12 -16.46
CA SER A 12 -2.20 -12.52 -15.38
C SER A 12 -1.75 -11.30 -14.56
N LEU A 13 -1.27 -11.51 -13.33
CA LEU A 13 -0.73 -10.40 -12.54
C LEU A 13 0.46 -9.72 -13.23
N THR A 14 1.30 -10.48 -13.93
CA THR A 14 2.43 -9.94 -14.70
C THR A 14 1.96 -9.02 -15.82
N GLU A 15 0.93 -9.42 -16.57
CA GLU A 15 0.35 -8.59 -17.62
C GLU A 15 -0.33 -7.35 -17.04
N ALA A 16 -1.08 -7.50 -15.95
CA ALA A 16 -1.69 -6.38 -15.23
C ALA A 16 -0.65 -5.32 -14.86
N THR A 17 0.53 -5.69 -14.37
CA THR A 17 1.60 -4.71 -14.09
C THR A 17 2.05 -3.89 -15.30
N LYS A 18 1.92 -4.41 -16.53
CA LYS A 18 2.35 -3.71 -17.75
C LYS A 18 1.28 -2.76 -18.25
N ILE A 19 0.02 -3.12 -18.04
CA ILE A 19 -1.17 -2.37 -18.49
C ILE A 19 -1.41 -1.16 -17.58
N LEU A 20 -1.09 -1.29 -16.29
CA LEU A 20 -1.24 -0.19 -15.35
C LEU A 20 -0.35 1.01 -15.71
N PRO A 21 -0.87 2.24 -15.55
CA PRO A 21 -0.09 3.45 -15.79
C PRO A 21 1.06 3.56 -14.79
N LYS A 22 2.08 4.33 -15.17
CA LYS A 22 3.15 4.72 -14.24
C LYS A 22 2.63 5.84 -13.34
N VAL A 23 2.77 5.66 -12.03
CA VAL A 23 2.51 6.69 -11.02
C VAL A 23 3.86 7.04 -10.39
N ASN A 24 4.21 8.33 -10.37
CA ASN A 24 5.53 8.80 -9.90
C ASN A 24 6.70 8.09 -10.63
N GLY A 25 6.56 7.90 -11.94
CA GLY A 25 7.58 7.29 -12.80
C GLY A 25 7.71 5.77 -12.71
N LYS A 26 6.98 5.10 -11.82
CA LYS A 26 7.07 3.64 -11.60
C LYS A 26 5.72 2.96 -11.78
N ARG A 27 5.74 1.72 -12.27
CA ARG A 27 4.56 0.85 -12.28
C ARG A 27 4.49 0.06 -10.97
N PRO A 28 3.28 -0.29 -10.49
CA PRO A 28 3.14 -1.23 -9.39
C PRO A 28 3.87 -2.55 -9.70
N ALA A 29 4.66 -3.02 -8.74
CA ALA A 29 5.33 -4.32 -8.84
C ALA A 29 4.32 -5.47 -8.72
N ILE A 30 4.67 -6.64 -9.26
CA ILE A 30 3.80 -7.83 -9.19
C ILE A 30 3.48 -8.25 -7.74
N SER A 31 4.43 -8.09 -6.82
CA SER A 31 4.25 -8.35 -5.39
C SER A 31 3.20 -7.43 -4.76
N THR A 32 3.06 -6.21 -5.25
CA THR A 32 2.02 -5.27 -4.82
C THR A 32 0.63 -5.74 -5.25
N LEU A 33 0.48 -6.17 -6.50
CA LEU A 33 -0.80 -6.72 -6.99
C LEU A 33 -1.16 -8.00 -6.23
N TRP A 34 -0.21 -8.90 -6.02
CA TRP A 34 -0.43 -10.11 -5.23
C TRP A 34 -0.89 -9.78 -3.79
N ARG A 35 -0.28 -8.76 -3.18
CA ARG A 35 -0.70 -8.27 -1.86
C ARG A 35 -2.13 -7.75 -1.90
N TRP A 36 -2.51 -6.96 -2.91
CA TRP A 36 -3.89 -6.47 -3.06
C TRP A 36 -4.91 -7.61 -3.20
N CYS A 37 -4.56 -8.70 -3.89
CA CYS A 37 -5.42 -9.87 -3.97
C CYS A 37 -5.56 -10.60 -2.61
N ARG A 38 -4.46 -10.75 -1.86
CA ARG A 38 -4.42 -11.64 -0.67
C ARG A 38 -4.67 -10.95 0.66
N LYS A 39 -4.34 -9.67 0.76
CA LYS A 39 -4.40 -8.84 1.97
C LYS A 39 -5.22 -7.57 1.80
N GLY A 40 -5.47 -7.18 0.55
CA GLY A 40 -6.12 -5.92 0.25
C GLY A 40 -5.25 -4.70 0.52
N LEU A 41 -5.90 -3.55 0.42
CA LEU A 41 -5.39 -2.21 0.74
C LEU A 41 -6.57 -1.42 1.29
N HIS A 42 -6.42 -0.82 2.49
CA HIS A 42 -7.51 -0.10 3.17
C HIS A 42 -8.82 -0.91 3.29
N GLY A 43 -8.72 -2.24 3.43
CA GLY A 43 -9.88 -3.13 3.50
C GLY A 43 -10.49 -3.52 2.14
N VAL A 44 -10.14 -2.82 1.06
CA VAL A 44 -10.52 -3.18 -0.32
C VAL A 44 -9.60 -4.26 -0.84
N HIS A 45 -10.15 -5.30 -1.49
CA HIS A 45 -9.39 -6.40 -2.08
C HIS A 45 -9.50 -6.37 -3.59
N LEU A 46 -8.40 -6.67 -4.28
CA LEU A 46 -8.42 -6.84 -5.73
C LEU A 46 -8.99 -8.22 -6.06
N ASP A 47 -10.11 -8.22 -6.79
CA ASP A 47 -10.74 -9.46 -7.24
C ASP A 47 -9.80 -10.26 -8.14
N TYR A 48 -9.77 -11.58 -7.93
CA TYR A 48 -8.90 -12.49 -8.67
C TYR A 48 -9.55 -13.87 -8.82
N ILE A 49 -9.10 -14.61 -9.82
CA ILE A 49 -9.42 -16.01 -10.04
C ILE A 49 -8.15 -16.85 -9.95
N ARG A 50 -8.32 -18.14 -9.62
CA ARG A 50 -7.22 -19.09 -9.59
C ARG A 50 -7.29 -19.99 -10.83
N ILE A 51 -6.18 -20.02 -11.57
CA ILE A 51 -6.01 -20.85 -12.76
C ILE A 51 -4.85 -21.80 -12.48
N GLY A 52 -5.18 -23.01 -12.01
CA GLY A 52 -4.20 -23.98 -11.52
C GLY A 52 -3.39 -23.45 -10.33
N ARG A 53 -2.07 -23.32 -10.50
CA ARG A 53 -1.15 -22.77 -9.49
C ARG A 53 -1.02 -21.24 -9.52
N ASN A 54 -1.52 -20.61 -10.58
CA ASN A 54 -1.39 -19.17 -10.80
C ASN A 54 -2.70 -18.45 -10.45
N ILE A 55 -2.60 -17.14 -10.25
CA ILE A 55 -3.76 -16.26 -10.12
C ILE A 55 -3.78 -15.23 -11.25
N ALA A 56 -4.99 -14.87 -11.65
CA ALA A 56 -5.27 -13.88 -12.67
C ALA A 56 -6.32 -12.91 -12.15
N THR A 57 -6.35 -11.71 -12.71
CA THR A 57 -7.37 -10.69 -12.45
C THR A 57 -8.00 -10.29 -13.79
N SER A 58 -8.80 -9.23 -13.80
CA SER A 58 -9.37 -8.66 -15.02
C SER A 58 -9.17 -7.16 -15.06
N HIS A 59 -9.30 -6.56 -16.25
CA HIS A 59 -9.28 -5.10 -16.39
C HIS A 59 -10.39 -4.44 -15.56
N GLU A 60 -11.56 -5.05 -15.58
CA GLU A 60 -12.76 -4.61 -14.90
C GLU A 60 -12.58 -4.71 -13.37
N ALA A 61 -11.97 -5.80 -12.88
CA ALA A 61 -11.62 -5.95 -11.48
C ALA A 61 -10.62 -4.89 -11.00
N LEU A 62 -9.60 -4.57 -11.81
CA LEU A 62 -8.65 -3.49 -11.50
C LEU A 62 -9.37 -2.14 -11.39
N ASN A 63 -10.26 -1.82 -12.34
CA ASN A 63 -11.05 -0.59 -12.30
C ASN A 63 -11.92 -0.52 -11.04
N ARG A 64 -12.69 -1.57 -10.74
CA ARG A 64 -13.52 -1.66 -9.52
C ARG A 64 -12.69 -1.46 -8.26
N PHE A 65 -11.50 -2.08 -8.20
CA PHE A 65 -10.59 -1.96 -7.07
C PHE A 65 -10.11 -0.52 -6.86
N PHE A 66 -9.66 0.17 -7.91
CA PHE A 66 -9.18 1.54 -7.77
C PHE A 66 -10.30 2.55 -7.49
N VAL A 67 -11.47 2.37 -8.09
CA VAL A 67 -12.65 3.20 -7.79
C VAL A 67 -13.05 3.04 -6.32
N ALA A 68 -13.16 1.81 -5.83
CA ALA A 68 -13.49 1.56 -4.43
C ALA A 68 -12.44 2.12 -3.45
N LEU A 69 -11.15 2.15 -3.83
CA LEU A 69 -10.13 2.84 -3.03
C LEU A 69 -10.31 4.35 -3.04
N ALA A 70 -10.57 4.95 -4.21
CA ALA A 70 -10.78 6.39 -4.33
C ALA A 70 -12.05 6.87 -3.61
N GLU A 71 -13.09 6.04 -3.53
CA GLU A 71 -14.30 6.32 -2.74
C GLU A 71 -14.04 6.33 -1.24
N GLN A 72 -13.00 5.63 -0.77
CA GLN A 72 -12.59 5.64 0.64
C GLN A 72 -11.66 6.81 0.98
N ASP A 73 -11.04 7.44 -0.01
CA ASP A 73 -10.32 8.68 0.22
C ASP A 73 -11.36 9.71 0.66
N GLU A 74 -11.32 10.13 1.93
CA GLU A 74 -12.20 11.20 2.40
C GLU A 74 -12.05 12.40 1.46
N PRO A 75 -13.15 12.96 0.91
CA PRO A 75 -13.06 14.19 0.18
C PRO A 75 -12.37 15.21 1.10
N LEU A 76 -11.39 15.94 0.58
CA LEU A 76 -10.88 17.15 1.22
C LEU A 76 -12.02 18.18 1.28
N ALA A 77 -13.05 17.93 2.07
CA ALA A 77 -13.87 18.99 2.62
C ALA A 77 -12.96 19.79 3.55
N ASP A 78 -13.17 21.11 3.61
CA ASP A 78 -12.51 22.09 4.47
C ASP A 78 -12.70 21.82 5.99
N SER A 79 -12.65 20.57 6.43
CA SER A 79 -12.38 20.27 7.82
C SER A 79 -10.97 20.78 8.09
N PRO A 80 -10.77 21.64 9.11
CA PRO A 80 -9.44 21.96 9.58
C PRO A 80 -8.78 20.63 9.86
N ARG A 81 -7.82 20.24 9.01
CA ARG A 81 -6.95 19.12 9.31
C ARG A 81 -6.30 19.52 10.62
N GLU A 82 -6.78 18.99 11.74
CA GLU A 82 -5.98 18.98 12.95
C GLU A 82 -4.64 18.42 12.49
N PRO A 83 -3.54 19.18 12.63
CA PRO A 83 -2.27 18.73 12.14
C PRO A 83 -2.04 17.38 12.79
N ASN A 84 -2.12 16.33 11.95
CA ASN A 84 -1.76 14.98 12.34
C ASN A 84 -0.46 15.16 13.11
N ARG A 85 -0.48 14.85 14.40
CA ARG A 85 0.68 14.96 15.30
C ARG A 85 1.71 13.97 14.77
N SER A 86 2.33 14.37 13.67
CA SER A 86 3.46 13.76 13.04
C SER A 86 4.47 13.77 14.16
N ARG A 87 4.83 12.57 14.64
CA ARG A 87 5.91 12.43 15.61
C ARG A 87 7.01 13.39 15.19
N PRO A 88 7.44 14.33 16.06
CA PRO A 88 8.39 15.35 15.66
C PRO A 88 9.56 14.63 14.99
N ALA A 89 9.93 15.08 13.79
CA ALA A 89 11.11 14.58 13.12
C ALA A 89 12.26 14.74 14.11
N THR A 90 12.80 13.62 14.60
CA THR A 90 13.83 13.60 15.63
C THR A 90 14.96 14.53 15.18
N THR A 91 15.05 15.69 15.83
CA THR A 91 16.00 16.72 15.43
C THR A 91 17.42 16.22 15.75
N ALA A 92 18.45 16.83 15.17
CA ALA A 92 19.83 16.47 15.48
C ALA A 92 20.11 16.51 17.01
N ARG A 93 19.50 17.47 17.71
CA ARG A 93 19.53 17.59 19.18
C ARG A 93 18.86 16.42 19.90
N ASP A 94 17.72 15.93 19.41
CA ASP A 94 17.02 14.79 20.02
C ASP A 94 17.83 13.49 19.86
N ARG A 95 18.56 13.35 18.74
CA ARG A 95 19.49 12.23 18.52
C ARG A 95 20.69 12.29 19.46
N GLU A 96 21.29 13.46 19.59
CA GLU A 96 22.43 13.69 20.49
C GLU A 96 22.09 13.39 21.94
N ARG A 97 20.89 13.80 22.39
CA ARG A 97 20.40 13.48 23.74
C ARG A 97 20.15 11.98 23.95
N SER A 98 19.62 11.31 22.93
CA SER A 98 19.37 9.87 22.98
C SER A 98 20.66 9.05 23.02
N LEU A 99 21.71 9.49 22.32
CA LEU A 99 23.04 8.90 22.40
C LEU A 99 23.65 9.11 23.79
N ALA A 100 23.59 10.33 24.33
CA ALA A 100 24.11 10.63 25.66
C ALA A 100 23.36 9.89 26.79
N ASP A 101 22.07 9.60 26.63
CA ASP A 101 21.31 8.75 27.55
C ASP A 101 21.72 7.27 27.40
N ALA A 102 21.96 6.79 26.18
CA ALA A 102 22.45 5.44 25.95
C ALA A 102 23.85 5.22 26.55
N ASP A 103 24.77 6.17 26.37
CA ASP A 103 26.12 6.11 26.96
C ASP A 103 26.06 6.07 28.49
N ARG A 104 25.20 6.88 29.11
CA ARG A 104 24.99 6.84 30.58
C ARG A 104 24.42 5.51 31.08
N VAL A 105 23.61 4.82 30.27
CA VAL A 105 23.10 3.49 30.61
C VAL A 105 24.20 2.44 30.52
N LEU A 106 25.08 2.54 29.52
CA LEU A 106 26.24 1.66 29.36
C LEU A 106 27.25 1.85 30.50
N ASP A 107 27.59 3.10 30.82
CA ASP A 107 28.47 3.43 31.95
C ASP A 107 27.93 2.89 33.29
N ARG A 108 26.61 3.01 33.52
CA ARG A 108 25.97 2.47 34.72
C ARG A 108 25.95 0.93 34.74
N ALA A 109 25.90 0.31 33.57
CA ALA A 109 25.98 -1.14 33.41
C ALA A 109 27.43 -1.67 33.47
N GLY A 110 28.43 -0.78 33.43
CA GLY A 110 29.84 -1.11 33.55
C GLY A 110 30.42 -1.82 32.31
N ILE A 111 29.88 -1.53 31.12
CA ILE A 111 30.34 -2.05 29.82
C ILE A 111 30.77 -0.87 28.95
#